data_AF-A0A254UNJ4-F1
#
_entry.id   AF-A0A254UNJ4-F1
#
_cell.length_a   1.000
_cell.length_b   1.000
_cell.length_c   1.000
_cell.angle_alpha   90.00
_cell.angle_beta   90.00
_cell.angle_gamma   90.00
#
_symmetry.space_group_name_H-M   'P 1'
#
loop_
_entity.id
_entity.type
_entity.pdbx_description
1 polymer ?
#
loop_
_entity_poly.entity_id
_entity_poly.type
_entity_poly.pdbx_seq_one_letter_code
_entity_poly.pdbx_strand_id
1 'polypeptide(L)'
;MAELHADDPGITIVPHVEALAHISADVVLLTNVLHVLRPADIAEAVSCIWKLLAERKGVLIVSEIFPLLMPEQNAVPVPDHHLVMFLREVGFAVAQVSFEVAGCSAYCLAAKVKPGSPLAAEAIESAAINMWRQINAEFVANYADAGPMTSLEDQKRLLNWVFGIARIQHILQS
;
A
#
# COMPACT_ATOMS: atom_id res chain seq x y z
N MET A 1 21.55 -11.49 -14.30
CA MET A 1 20.51 -11.47 -13.25
C MET A 1 20.25 -12.91 -12.88
N ALA A 2 20.38 -13.28 -11.61
CA ALA A 2 20.00 -14.64 -11.18
C ALA A 2 18.48 -14.76 -11.35
N GLU A 3 18.03 -15.75 -12.12
CA GLU A 3 16.62 -16.11 -12.16
C GLU A 3 16.24 -16.66 -10.78
N LEU A 4 15.38 -15.93 -10.07
CA LEU A 4 14.70 -16.45 -8.90
C LEU A 4 13.79 -17.58 -9.38
N HIS A 5 14.26 -18.82 -9.26
CA HIS A 5 13.40 -19.98 -9.46
C HIS A 5 12.34 -19.97 -8.36
N ALA A 6 11.07 -20.08 -8.75
CA ALA A 6 9.93 -20.13 -7.82
C ALA A 6 9.97 -21.30 -6.82
N ASP A 7 10.95 -22.20 -6.97
CA ASP A 7 11.16 -23.40 -6.16
C ASP A 7 12.35 -23.28 -5.18
N ASP A 8 12.82 -22.05 -4.87
CA ASP A 8 13.75 -21.87 -3.76
C ASP A 8 13.04 -22.19 -2.43
N PRO A 9 13.48 -23.20 -1.64
CA PRO A 9 12.78 -23.66 -0.45
C PRO A 9 12.59 -22.58 0.64
N GLY A 10 13.26 -21.42 0.52
CA GLY A 10 13.08 -20.27 1.40
C GLY A 10 12.05 -19.22 0.95
N ILE A 11 11.49 -19.33 -0.27
CA ILE A 11 10.60 -18.31 -0.85
C ILE A 11 9.29 -18.96 -1.30
N THR A 12 8.16 -18.52 -0.73
CA THR A 12 6.84 -18.98 -1.13
C THR A 12 6.07 -17.84 -1.80
N ILE A 13 5.73 -18.00 -3.09
CA ILE A 13 4.80 -17.09 -3.77
C ILE A 13 3.38 -17.48 -3.37
N VAL A 14 2.64 -16.52 -2.82
CA VAL A 14 1.26 -16.73 -2.35
C VAL A 14 0.31 -16.11 -3.36
N PRO A 15 -0.45 -16.90 -4.15
CA PRO A 15 -1.25 -16.36 -5.24
C PRO A 15 -2.54 -15.66 -4.76
N HIS A 16 -3.04 -16.02 -3.57
CA HIS A 16 -4.30 -15.53 -3.02
C HIS A 16 -4.20 -15.32 -1.50
N VAL A 17 -4.91 -14.31 -0.97
CA VAL A 17 -4.83 -13.92 0.46
C VAL A 17 -5.27 -15.05 1.38
N GLU A 18 -6.23 -15.87 0.96
CA GLU A 18 -6.75 -17.02 1.73
C GLU A 18 -5.66 -18.05 2.02
N ALA A 19 -4.67 -18.18 1.13
CA ALA A 19 -3.55 -19.09 1.33
C ALA A 19 -2.58 -18.63 2.43
N LEU A 20 -2.62 -17.36 2.85
CA LEU A 20 -1.79 -16.84 3.95
C LEU A 20 -2.10 -17.52 5.28
N ALA A 21 -3.32 -18.02 5.48
CA ALA A 21 -3.73 -18.67 6.73
C ALA A 21 -2.95 -19.96 7.04
N HIS A 22 -2.30 -20.56 6.04
CA HIS A 22 -1.54 -21.81 6.18
C HIS A 22 -0.03 -21.63 6.06
N ILE A 23 0.43 -20.38 6.00
CA ILE A 23 1.85 -20.05 5.77
C ILE A 23 2.47 -19.56 7.06
N SER A 24 3.72 -19.96 7.29
CA SER A 24 4.56 -19.45 8.37
C SER A 24 5.70 -18.67 7.73
N ALA A 25 5.85 -17.39 8.04
CA ALA A 25 6.93 -16.56 7.49
C ALA A 25 7.47 -15.57 8.52
N ASP A 26 8.79 -15.36 8.50
CA ASP A 26 9.45 -14.33 9.32
C ASP A 26 9.41 -12.95 8.63
N VAL A 27 9.26 -12.94 7.30
CA VAL A 27 9.17 -11.74 6.46
C VAL A 27 8.00 -11.89 5.49
N VAL A 28 7.14 -10.88 5.41
CA VAL A 28 6.12 -10.76 4.36
C VAL A 28 6.44 -9.55 3.50
N LEU A 29 6.38 -9.70 2.18
CA LEU A 29 6.66 -8.64 1.21
C LEU A 29 5.37 -8.24 0.49
N LEU A 30 5.04 -6.94 0.50
CA LEU A 30 4.04 -6.33 -0.37
C LEU A 30 4.75 -5.31 -1.25
N THR A 31 4.91 -5.61 -2.54
CA THR A 31 5.74 -4.78 -3.43
C THR A 31 4.96 -4.35 -4.66
N ASN A 32 4.73 -3.05 -4.82
CA ASN A 32 3.98 -2.46 -5.94
C ASN A 32 2.62 -3.12 -6.17
N VAL A 33 1.83 -3.28 -5.11
CA VAL A 33 0.52 -3.94 -5.19
C VAL A 33 -0.60 -3.13 -4.54
N LEU A 34 -0.30 -2.26 -3.56
CA LEU A 34 -1.34 -1.60 -2.79
C LEU A 34 -2.18 -0.63 -3.64
N HIS A 35 -1.58 -0.07 -4.68
CA HIS A 35 -2.23 0.91 -5.54
C HIS A 35 -3.41 0.33 -6.35
N VAL A 36 -3.53 -0.99 -6.54
CA VAL A 36 -4.66 -1.59 -7.29
C VAL A 36 -5.75 -2.22 -6.41
N LEU A 37 -5.50 -2.36 -5.11
CA LEU A 37 -6.41 -3.05 -4.18
C LEU A 37 -7.61 -2.17 -3.80
N ARG A 38 -8.71 -2.78 -3.34
CA ARG A 38 -9.82 -2.07 -2.68
C ARG A 38 -9.61 -2.04 -1.17
N PRO A 39 -10.33 -1.19 -0.40
CA PRO A 39 -10.18 -1.13 1.06
C PRO A 39 -10.44 -2.47 1.75
N ALA A 40 -11.44 -3.24 1.30
CA ALA A 40 -11.73 -4.57 1.81
C ALA A 40 -10.55 -5.54 1.57
N ASP A 41 -9.97 -5.54 0.37
CA ASP A 41 -8.82 -6.39 0.03
C ASP A 41 -7.57 -6.01 0.86
N ILE A 42 -7.34 -4.71 1.06
CA ILE A 42 -6.28 -4.20 1.95
C ILE A 42 -6.52 -4.70 3.37
N ALA A 43 -7.75 -4.60 3.87
CA ALA A 43 -8.08 -4.99 5.22
C ALA A 43 -7.93 -6.49 5.46
N GLU A 44 -8.37 -7.32 4.51
CA GLU A 44 -8.20 -8.76 4.56
C GLU A 44 -6.71 -9.14 4.57
N ALA A 45 -5.93 -8.60 3.62
CA ALA A 45 -4.50 -8.87 3.53
C ALA A 45 -3.78 -8.47 4.83
N VAL A 46 -4.03 -7.26 5.33
CA VAL A 46 -3.40 -6.73 6.55
C VAL A 46 -3.82 -7.55 7.78
N SER A 47 -5.08 -7.98 7.87
CA SER A 47 -5.57 -8.83 8.96
C SER A 47 -4.85 -10.19 8.99
N CYS A 48 -4.71 -10.85 7.84
CA CYS A 48 -3.97 -12.10 7.71
C CYS A 48 -2.50 -11.94 8.07
N ILE A 49 -1.86 -10.90 7.51
CA ILE A 49 -0.44 -10.61 7.75
C ILE A 49 -0.17 -10.29 9.22
N TRP A 50 -1.04 -9.51 9.86
CA TRP A 50 -0.89 -9.18 11.28
C TRP A 50 -0.85 -10.45 12.13
N LYS A 51 -1.80 -11.38 11.91
CA LYS A 51 -1.88 -12.65 12.67
C LYS A 51 -0.63 -13.50 12.46
N LEU A 52 -0.22 -13.67 11.21
CA LEU A 52 0.95 -14.44 10.83
C LEU A 52 2.22 -13.89 11.49
N LEU A 53 2.42 -12.57 11.45
CA LEU A 53 3.62 -11.93 11.99
C LEU A 53 3.62 -11.83 13.52
N ALA A 54 2.45 -11.74 14.16
CA ALA A 54 2.32 -11.67 15.61
C ALA A 54 2.88 -12.92 16.29
N GLU A 55 2.63 -14.10 15.72
CA GLU A 55 3.09 -15.39 16.25
C GLU A 55 4.62 -15.52 16.20
N ARG A 56 5.25 -14.99 15.15
CA ARG A 56 6.68 -15.16 14.89
C ARG A 56 7.55 -13.97 15.23
N LYS A 57 6.95 -12.84 15.62
CA LYS A 57 7.64 -11.54 15.75
C LYS A 57 8.33 -11.13 14.43
N GLY A 58 7.70 -11.48 13.31
CA GLY A 58 8.21 -11.19 11.98
C GLY A 58 8.07 -9.72 11.57
N VAL A 59 8.39 -9.43 10.31
CA VAL A 59 8.31 -8.08 9.73
C VAL A 59 7.54 -8.08 8.41
N LEU A 60 6.65 -7.09 8.25
CA LEU A 60 6.06 -6.73 6.97
C LEU A 60 6.96 -5.70 6.31
N ILE A 61 7.39 -5.95 5.09
CA ILE A 61 8.04 -4.98 4.24
C ILE A 61 7.07 -4.57 3.14
N VAL A 62 6.76 -3.28 3.05
CA VAL A 62 6.01 -2.71 1.94
C VAL A 62 6.95 -1.86 1.11
N SER A 63 6.96 -2.03 -0.21
CA SER A 63 7.66 -1.10 -1.10
C SER A 63 6.78 -0.70 -2.27
N GLU A 64 6.73 0.60 -2.56
CA GLU A 64 5.94 1.16 -3.65
C GLU A 64 6.76 2.20 -4.41
N ILE A 65 6.59 2.22 -5.73
CA ILE A 65 6.99 3.34 -6.57
C ILE A 65 5.92 4.41 -6.44
N PHE A 66 6.31 5.64 -6.08
CA PHE A 66 5.38 6.74 -5.88
C PHE A 66 5.96 8.08 -6.35
N PRO A 67 5.24 8.87 -7.16
CA PRO A 67 3.91 8.57 -7.74
C PRO A 67 3.97 7.42 -8.76
N LEU A 68 2.82 6.98 -9.28
CA LEU A 68 2.82 5.93 -10.30
C LEU A 68 3.61 6.40 -11.52
N LEU A 69 4.38 5.47 -12.10
CA LEU A 69 5.20 5.71 -13.29
C LEU A 69 4.36 6.27 -14.44
N MET A 70 3.15 5.72 -14.60
CA MET A 70 2.14 6.18 -15.54
C MET A 70 0.78 6.27 -14.82
N PRO A 71 -0.07 7.24 -15.18
CA PRO A 71 -1.44 7.28 -14.67
C PRO A 71 -2.23 6.05 -15.13
N GLU A 72 -2.85 5.35 -14.19
CA GLU A 72 -3.64 4.15 -14.46
C GLU A 72 -5.07 4.30 -13.93
N GLN A 73 -6.06 3.92 -14.75
CA GLN A 73 -7.48 4.11 -14.42
C GLN A 73 -7.93 3.33 -13.17
N ASN A 74 -7.32 2.17 -12.92
CA ASN A 74 -7.72 1.27 -11.84
C ASN A 74 -6.83 1.38 -10.60
N ALA A 75 -5.86 2.30 -10.62
CA ALA A 75 -4.88 2.46 -9.55
C ALA A 75 -5.09 3.77 -8.79
N VAL A 76 -4.75 3.72 -7.50
CA VAL A 76 -4.65 4.86 -6.61
C VAL A 76 -3.19 4.95 -6.17
N PRO A 77 -2.42 5.98 -6.59
CA PRO A 77 -1.10 6.20 -6.02
C PRO A 77 -1.24 6.33 -4.49
N VAL A 78 -0.50 5.54 -3.71
CA VAL A 78 -0.60 5.56 -2.23
C VAL A 78 0.62 6.30 -1.67
N PRO A 79 0.47 7.54 -1.17
CA PRO A 79 1.54 8.24 -0.48
C PRO A 79 1.98 7.48 0.77
N ASP A 80 3.27 7.51 1.05
CA ASP A 80 3.89 6.81 2.19
C ASP A 80 3.31 7.23 3.54
N HIS A 81 3.10 8.53 3.77
CA HIS A 81 2.61 9.04 5.06
C HIS A 81 1.21 8.49 5.40
N HIS A 82 0.32 8.36 4.42
CA HIS A 82 -1.00 7.76 4.64
C HIS A 82 -0.91 6.28 4.98
N LEU A 83 -0.04 5.54 4.28
CA LEU A 83 0.17 4.13 4.58
C LEU A 83 0.82 3.91 5.95
N VAL A 84 1.76 4.77 6.35
CA VAL A 84 2.36 4.76 7.70
C VAL A 84 1.31 5.01 8.77
N MET A 85 0.42 5.99 8.56
CA MET A 85 -0.67 6.28 9.50
C MET A 85 -1.62 5.08 9.63
N PHE A 86 -2.06 4.52 8.51
CA PHE A 86 -2.90 3.33 8.48
C PHE A 86 -2.26 2.13 9.19
N LEU A 87 -1.01 1.79 8.86
CA LEU A 87 -0.31 0.67 9.49
C LEU A 87 -0.13 0.90 11.01
N ARG A 88 0.10 2.14 11.44
CA ARG A 88 0.18 2.47 12.87
C ARG A 88 -1.16 2.32 13.58
N GLU A 89 -2.25 2.72 12.93
CA GLU A 89 -3.62 2.58 13.44
C GLU A 89 -4.00 1.11 13.61
N VAL A 90 -3.65 0.25 12.65
CA VAL A 90 -3.95 -1.19 12.68
C VAL A 90 -2.95 -2.03 13.49
N GLY A 91 -2.15 -1.37 14.33
CA GLY A 91 -1.34 -2.05 15.35
C GLY A 91 0.09 -2.39 14.96
N PHE A 92 0.67 -1.75 13.94
CA PHE A 92 2.09 -1.87 13.63
C PHE A 92 2.93 -0.72 14.20
N ALA A 93 4.20 -1.02 14.49
CA ALA A 93 5.28 -0.04 14.61
C ALA A 93 5.99 0.03 13.26
N VAL A 94 6.10 1.23 12.69
CA VAL A 94 6.51 1.43 11.29
C VAL A 94 7.73 2.34 11.23
N ALA A 95 8.78 1.85 10.57
CA ALA A 95 9.90 2.64 10.07
C ALA A 95 9.75 2.83 8.56
N GLN A 96 10.24 3.96 8.04
CA GLN A 96 10.13 4.33 6.64
C GLN A 96 11.48 4.81 6.13
N VAL A 97 11.77 4.50 4.86
CA VAL A 97 12.83 5.13 4.09
C VAL A 97 12.30 5.45 2.68
N SER A 98 12.68 6.61 2.16
CA SER A 98 12.43 6.98 0.76
C SER A 98 13.75 6.89 -0.01
N PHE A 99 13.69 6.46 -1.26
CA PHE A 99 14.86 6.23 -2.11
C PHE A 99 14.49 6.40 -3.59
N GLU A 100 15.49 6.43 -4.46
CA GLU A 100 15.29 6.45 -5.90
C GLU A 100 15.60 5.09 -6.53
N VAL A 101 14.74 4.65 -7.45
CA VAL A 101 14.92 3.45 -8.26
C VAL A 101 14.81 3.84 -9.72
N ALA A 102 15.89 3.68 -10.48
CA ALA A 102 15.92 4.00 -11.92
C ALA A 102 15.39 5.41 -12.25
N GLY A 103 15.74 6.41 -11.44
CA GLY A 103 15.31 7.80 -11.60
C GLY A 103 13.87 8.08 -11.18
N CYS A 104 13.22 7.14 -10.48
CA CYS A 104 11.86 7.30 -9.96
C CYS A 104 11.87 7.27 -8.43
N SER A 105 11.06 8.11 -7.81
CA SER A 105 10.86 8.10 -6.37
C SER A 105 10.15 6.82 -5.92
N ALA A 106 10.63 6.24 -4.84
CA ALA A 106 10.08 5.05 -4.21
C ALA A 106 10.20 5.16 -2.68
N TYR A 107 9.43 4.33 -1.97
CA TYR A 107 9.55 4.20 -0.54
C TYR A 107 9.50 2.73 -0.10
N CYS A 108 10.08 2.47 1.07
CA CYS A 108 10.04 1.19 1.74
C CYS A 108 9.66 1.40 3.20
N LEU A 109 8.67 0.63 3.65
CA LEU A 109 8.19 0.60 5.01
C LEU A 109 8.56 -0.74 5.63
N ALA A 110 9.12 -0.72 6.84
CA ALA A 110 9.29 -1.89 7.67
C ALA A 110 8.33 -1.80 8.87
N ALA A 111 7.38 -2.73 8.93
CA ALA A 111 6.30 -2.75 9.91
C ALA A 111 6.40 -4.00 10.80
N LYS A 112 6.45 -3.79 12.12
CA LYS A 112 6.44 -4.85 13.13
C LYS A 112 5.15 -4.80 13.93
N VAL A 113 4.54 -5.94 14.22
CA VAL A 113 3.35 -6.01 15.07
C VAL A 113 3.68 -5.50 16.47
N LYS A 114 2.86 -4.58 16.99
CA LYS A 114 2.94 -4.15 18.40
C LYS A 114 2.27 -5.18 19.30
N PRO A 115 2.71 -5.33 20.56
CA PRO A 115 1.99 -6.15 21.54
C PRO A 115 0.53 -5.68 21.66
N GLY A 116 -0.42 -6.61 21.56
CA GLY A 116 -1.85 -6.32 21.64
C GLY A 116 -2.69 -7.41 20.96
N SER A 117 -3.99 -7.19 20.90
CA SER A 117 -4.92 -8.00 20.13
C SER A 117 -5.09 -7.41 18.73
N PRO A 118 -5.35 -8.24 17.70
CA PRO A 118 -5.69 -7.73 16.37
C PRO A 118 -6.97 -6.91 16.46
N LEU A 119 -7.05 -5.87 15.64
CA LEU A 119 -8.33 -5.19 15.40
C LEU A 119 -9.32 -6.16 14.72
N ALA A 120 -10.61 -5.93 14.94
CA ALA A 120 -11.67 -6.60 14.19
C ALA A 120 -11.53 -6.25 12.69
N ALA A 121 -11.94 -7.16 11.80
CA ALA A 121 -11.79 -6.97 10.36
C ALA A 121 -12.48 -5.68 9.88
N GLU A 122 -13.66 -5.39 10.43
CA GLU A 122 -14.46 -4.20 10.12
C GLU A 122 -13.75 -2.90 10.54
N ALA A 123 -12.95 -2.96 11.62
CA ALA A 123 -12.17 -1.82 12.07
C ALA A 123 -10.94 -1.58 11.17
N ILE A 124 -10.30 -2.64 10.68
CA ILE A 124 -9.20 -2.53 9.71
C ILE A 124 -9.74 -1.98 8.37
N GLU A 125 -10.90 -2.47 7.91
CA GLU A 125 -11.55 -1.95 6.70
C GLU A 125 -11.94 -0.48 6.86
N SER A 126 -12.50 -0.10 8.01
CA SER A 126 -12.80 1.30 8.32
C SER A 126 -11.54 2.18 8.28
N ALA A 127 -10.41 1.70 8.79
CA ALA A 127 -9.13 2.40 8.72
C ALA A 127 -8.64 2.52 7.26
N ALA A 128 -8.80 1.48 6.44
CA ALA A 128 -8.43 1.51 5.02
C ALA A 128 -9.31 2.49 4.23
N ILE A 129 -10.62 2.53 4.48
CA ILE A 129 -11.55 3.51 3.90
C ILE A 129 -11.14 4.93 4.32
N ASN A 130 -10.79 5.15 5.60
CA ASN A 130 -10.35 6.44 6.09
C ASN A 130 -9.03 6.89 5.45
N MET A 131 -8.07 5.98 5.28
CA MET A 131 -6.84 6.23 4.53
C MET A 131 -7.16 6.74 3.11
N TRP A 132 -8.07 6.09 2.41
CA TRP A 132 -8.48 6.49 1.05
C TRP A 132 -9.19 7.84 1.01
N ARG A 133 -10.04 8.13 1.98
CA ARG A 133 -10.67 9.45 2.10
C ARG A 133 -9.63 10.56 2.28
N GLN A 134 -8.59 10.30 3.08
CA GLN A 134 -7.50 11.24 3.29
C GLN A 134 -6.67 11.45 2.01
N ILE A 135 -6.31 10.36 1.31
CA ILE A 135 -5.62 10.42 0.02
C ILE A 135 -6.45 11.23 -1.00
N ASN A 136 -7.76 10.97 -1.07
CA ASN A 136 -8.64 11.70 -1.97
C ASN A 136 -8.69 13.20 -1.62
N ALA A 137 -8.75 13.55 -0.33
CA ALA A 137 -8.71 14.95 0.09
C ALA A 137 -7.38 15.64 -0.30
N GLU A 138 -6.26 14.95 -0.12
CA GLU A 138 -4.94 15.43 -0.55
C GLU A 138 -4.89 15.63 -2.07
N PHE A 139 -5.38 14.66 -2.86
CA PHE A 139 -5.38 14.78 -4.32
C PHE A 139 -6.28 15.89 -4.82
N VAL A 140 -7.45 16.10 -4.21
CA VAL A 140 -8.34 17.22 -4.55
C VAL A 140 -7.67 18.55 -4.24
N ALA A 141 -6.99 18.68 -3.09
CA ALA A 141 -6.25 19.89 -2.74
C ALA A 141 -5.12 20.15 -3.75
N ASN A 142 -4.30 19.13 -4.02
CA ASN A 142 -3.19 19.22 -4.99
C ASN A 142 -3.67 19.57 -6.40
N TYR A 143 -4.83 19.02 -6.82
CA TYR A 143 -5.47 19.37 -8.09
C TYR A 143 -5.95 20.82 -8.12
N ALA A 144 -6.58 21.30 -7.04
CA ALA A 144 -7.07 22.68 -6.94
C ALA A 144 -5.94 23.70 -6.97
N ASP A 145 -4.79 23.36 -6.38
CA ASP A 145 -3.59 24.18 -6.35
C ASP A 145 -2.67 23.96 -7.58
N ALA A 146 -3.09 23.16 -8.55
CA ALA A 146 -2.30 22.87 -9.74
C ALA A 146 -2.12 24.15 -10.59
N GLY A 147 -0.88 24.64 -10.64
CA GLY A 147 -0.48 25.75 -11.49
C GLY A 147 -0.48 25.40 -13.00
N PRO A 148 0.09 26.27 -13.85
CA PRO A 148 0.20 26.01 -15.28
C PRO A 148 0.99 24.72 -15.59
N MET A 149 0.47 23.90 -16.49
CA MET A 149 1.12 22.65 -16.92
C MET A 149 2.17 22.96 -18.00
N THR A 150 3.43 23.11 -17.60
CA THR A 150 4.52 23.54 -18.51
C THR A 150 5.39 22.40 -19.01
N SER A 151 5.26 21.21 -18.42
CA SER A 151 6.07 20.03 -18.75
C SER A 151 5.22 18.76 -18.84
N LEU A 152 5.80 17.71 -19.43
CA LEU A 152 5.19 16.36 -19.40
C LEU A 152 5.11 15.81 -17.96
N GLU A 153 6.02 16.19 -17.08
CA GLU A 153 6.00 15.78 -15.68
C GLU A 153 4.82 16.41 -14.93
N ASP A 154 4.55 17.69 -15.19
CA ASP A 154 3.37 18.38 -14.63
C ASP A 154 2.07 17.69 -15.07
N GLN A 155 1.97 17.35 -16.37
CA GLN A 155 0.81 16.64 -16.92
C GLN A 155 0.65 15.24 -16.31
N LYS A 156 1.75 14.48 -16.17
CA LYS A 156 1.73 13.16 -15.52
C LYS A 156 1.30 13.24 -14.06
N ARG A 157 1.78 14.25 -13.32
CA ARG A 157 1.40 14.48 -11.92
C ARG A 157 -0.09 14.82 -11.81
N LEU A 158 -0.58 15.70 -12.67
CA LEU A 158 -2.01 16.04 -12.73
C LEU A 158 -2.88 14.80 -13.01
N LEU A 159 -2.50 13.99 -13.99
CA LEU A 159 -3.23 12.77 -14.34
C LEU A 159 -3.21 11.72 -13.21
N ASN A 160 -2.09 11.59 -12.49
CA ASN A 160 -2.03 10.75 -11.28
C ASN A 160 -3.08 11.16 -10.25
N TRP A 161 -3.24 12.46 -9.98
CA TRP A 161 -4.25 12.97 -9.06
C TRP A 161 -5.66 12.74 -9.59
N VAL A 162 -5.94 13.10 -10.84
CA VAL A 162 -7.28 13.00 -11.43
C VAL A 162 -7.76 11.55 -11.50
N PHE A 163 -6.91 10.61 -11.93
CA PHE A 163 -7.26 9.19 -11.95
C PHE A 163 -7.39 8.62 -10.55
N GLY A 164 -6.52 9.00 -9.62
CA GLY A 164 -6.65 8.63 -8.22
C GLY A 164 -7.98 9.09 -7.60
N ILE A 165 -8.37 10.35 -7.82
CA ILE A 165 -9.66 10.90 -7.37
C ILE A 165 -10.82 10.10 -7.96
N ALA A 166 -10.84 9.92 -9.28
CA ALA A 166 -11.90 9.19 -9.96
C ALA A 166 -12.03 7.75 -9.45
N ARG A 167 -10.89 7.06 -9.26
CA ARG A 167 -10.85 5.69 -8.76
C ARG A 167 -11.36 5.58 -7.32
N ILE A 168 -10.90 6.45 -6.42
CA ILE A 168 -11.33 6.44 -5.01
C ILE A 168 -12.84 6.73 -4.95
N GLN A 169 -13.32 7.77 -5.64
CA GLN A 169 -14.74 8.11 -5.66
C GLN A 169 -15.60 6.97 -6.18
N HIS A 170 -15.18 6.32 -7.26
CA HIS A 170 -15.90 5.17 -7.81
C HIS A 170 -16.02 4.03 -6.80
N ILE A 171 -14.93 3.67 -6.12
CA ILE A 171 -14.94 2.58 -5.13
C ILE A 171 -15.78 2.95 -3.90
N LEU A 172 -15.64 4.17 -3.37
CA LEU A 172 -16.34 4.56 -2.15
C LEU A 172 -17.85 4.81 -2.35
N GLN A 173 -18.31 4.91 -3.60
CA GLN A 173 -19.72 5.06 -3.97
C GLN A 173 -20.38 3.76 -4.43
N SER A 174 -19.59 2.70 -4.67
CA SER A 174 -20.07 1.38 -5.10
C SER A 174 -20.34 0.49 -3.91
#